data_AF-A0AA41QTF1-F1
#
_entry.id   AF-A0AA41QTF1-F1
#
_cell.length_a   1.000
_cell.length_b   1.000
_cell.length_c   1.000
_cell.angle_alpha   90.00
_cell.angle_beta   90.00
_cell.angle_gamma   90.00
#
_symmetry.space_group_name_H-M   'P 1'
#
loop_
_entity.id
_entity.type
_entity.pdbx_description
1 polymer ?
#
loop_
_entity_poly.entity_id
_entity_poly.type
_entity_poly.pdbx_seq_one_letter_code
_entity_poly.pdbx_strand_id
1 'polypeptide(L)'
;MPTLLEGLVDRLDGDLANRRREIVDFRLMVDASSGSRRDLLARACHVMAYAHWEGFVKLAIEVYLDYVLTRGLNVGSLNFGLQSLAVRTPMRLATEPDRSIERIADLLKLLDGRTTERFVVSPHDIVQTGNMTAGTLKALLGCVGLEYLPAYQTREKFIDSVVCGRRHRIAHGEWQPISGDDARAVAGDVLVLCAELNEQIQTAAAYETFLL
;
A
#
# COMPACT_ATOMS: atom_id res chain seq x y z
N MET A 1 -14.42 -24.54 8.15
CA MET A 1 -13.14 -23.90 7.78
C MET A 1 -13.48 -22.64 7.02
N PRO A 2 -12.89 -21.49 7.35
CA PRO A 2 -13.15 -20.26 6.62
C PRO A 2 -12.70 -20.40 5.15
N THR A 3 -13.43 -19.76 4.25
CA THR A 3 -13.05 -19.63 2.83
C THR A 3 -11.79 -18.77 2.70
N LEU A 4 -11.11 -18.83 1.54
CA LEU A 4 -9.94 -17.97 1.27
C LEU A 4 -10.29 -16.48 1.37
N LEU A 5 -11.50 -16.10 0.95
CA LEU A 5 -11.98 -14.72 1.03
C LEU A 5 -12.21 -14.30 2.49
N GLU A 6 -12.89 -15.14 3.29
CA GLU A 6 -13.05 -14.89 4.73
C GLU A 6 -11.69 -14.74 5.43
N GLY A 7 -10.71 -15.58 5.10
CA GLY A 7 -9.36 -15.47 5.64
C GLY A 7 -8.64 -14.17 5.28
N LEU A 8 -8.84 -13.65 4.06
CA LEU A 8 -8.34 -12.33 3.67
C LEU A 8 -9.02 -11.21 4.48
N VAL A 9 -10.36 -11.23 4.55
CA VAL A 9 -11.16 -10.22 5.25
C VAL A 9 -10.77 -10.18 6.73
N ASP A 10 -10.75 -11.34 7.41
CA ASP A 10 -10.41 -11.45 8.82
C ASP A 10 -9.01 -10.88 9.12
N ARG A 11 -8.03 -11.16 8.25
CA ARG A 11 -6.65 -10.69 8.43
C ARG A 11 -6.53 -9.18 8.27
N LEU A 12 -7.22 -8.61 7.28
CA LEU A 12 -7.19 -7.16 7.05
C LEU A 12 -7.97 -6.39 8.14
N ASP A 13 -9.19 -6.82 8.45
CA ASP A 13 -10.04 -6.17 9.45
C ASP A 13 -9.44 -6.28 10.85
N GLY A 14 -8.87 -7.45 11.18
CA GLY A 14 -8.19 -7.68 12.45
C GLY A 14 -6.99 -6.75 12.65
N ASP A 15 -6.14 -6.59 11.62
CA ASP A 15 -5.00 -5.67 11.69
C ASP A 15 -5.45 -4.20 11.76
N LEU A 16 -6.42 -3.81 10.92
CA LEU A 16 -6.97 -2.45 10.92
C LEU A 16 -7.59 -2.10 12.28
N ALA A 17 -8.29 -3.04 12.92
CA ALA A 17 -8.87 -2.85 14.24
C ALA A 17 -7.80 -2.63 15.31
N ASN A 18 -6.69 -3.38 15.26
CA ASN A 18 -5.56 -3.19 16.17
C ASN A 18 -4.91 -1.80 16.00
N ARG A 19 -4.68 -1.37 14.75
CA ARG A 19 -4.16 -0.02 14.45
C ARG A 19 -5.10 1.07 14.92
N ARG A 20 -6.41 0.89 14.70
CA ARG A 20 -7.44 1.83 15.16
C ARG A 20 -7.41 1.99 16.68
N ARG A 21 -7.28 0.89 17.43
CA ARG A 21 -7.17 0.93 18.89
C ARG A 21 -5.98 1.78 19.33
N GLU A 22 -4.79 1.49 18.79
CA GLU A 22 -3.57 2.21 19.12
C GLU A 22 -3.64 3.71 18.78
N ILE A 23 -4.14 4.06 17.58
CA ILE A 23 -4.32 5.46 17.18
C ILE A 23 -5.31 6.18 18.09
N VAL A 24 -6.42 5.54 18.47
CA VAL A 24 -7.41 6.13 19.38
C VAL A 24 -6.79 6.38 20.76
N ASP A 25 -6.01 5.42 21.29
CA ASP A 25 -5.33 5.58 22.57
C ASP A 25 -4.34 6.76 22.53
N PHE A 26 -3.55 6.89 21.45
CA PHE A 26 -2.67 8.05 21.26
C PHE A 26 -3.41 9.38 21.25
N ARG A 27 -4.56 9.45 20.59
CA ARG A 27 -5.40 10.66 20.58
C ARG A 27 -5.89 11.01 21.99
N LEU A 28 -6.35 10.02 22.75
CA LEU A 28 -6.78 10.23 24.14
C LEU A 28 -5.63 10.73 25.02
N MET A 29 -4.42 10.21 24.84
CA MET A 29 -3.23 10.69 25.55
C MET A 29 -2.88 12.15 25.23
N VAL A 30 -3.00 12.56 23.96
CA VAL A 30 -2.82 13.96 23.54
C VAL A 30 -3.89 14.85 24.18
N ASP A 31 -5.15 14.41 24.18
CA ASP A 31 -6.28 15.19 24.68
C ASP A 31 -6.24 15.38 26.20
N ALA A 32 -5.81 14.35 26.94
CA ALA A 32 -5.64 14.39 28.38
C ALA A 32 -4.43 15.22 28.84
N SER A 33 -3.57 15.67 27.92
CA SER A 33 -2.35 16.41 28.21
C SER A 33 -2.48 17.91 27.90
N SER A 34 -1.65 18.72 28.56
CA SER A 34 -1.58 20.17 28.36
C SER A 34 -0.13 20.67 28.25
N GLY A 35 0.03 21.92 27.77
CA GLY A 35 1.33 22.58 27.63
C GLY A 35 2.34 21.78 26.81
N SER A 36 3.62 21.85 27.21
CA SER A 36 4.73 21.19 26.51
C SER A 36 4.57 19.68 26.37
N ARG A 37 3.88 19.03 27.31
CA ARG A 37 3.59 17.59 27.24
C ARG A 37 2.61 17.26 26.12
N ARG A 38 1.59 18.09 25.91
CA ARG A 38 0.64 17.94 24.80
C ARG A 38 1.37 18.04 23.47
N ASP A 39 2.24 19.03 23.30
CA ASP A 39 2.99 19.24 22.06
C ASP A 39 3.97 18.09 21.77
N LEU A 40 4.61 17.56 22.82
CA LEU A 40 5.45 16.36 22.71
C LEU A 40 4.65 15.16 22.20
N LEU A 41 3.50 14.87 22.84
CA LEU A 41 2.64 13.76 22.45
C LEU A 41 2.02 13.97 21.06
N ALA A 42 1.73 15.21 20.67
CA ALA A 42 1.22 15.55 19.35
C ALA A 42 2.23 15.19 18.25
N ARG A 43 3.52 15.52 18.45
CA ARG A 43 4.59 15.08 17.54
C ARG A 43 4.75 13.56 17.49
N ALA A 44 4.69 12.89 18.66
CA ALA A 44 4.76 11.43 18.72
C ALA A 44 3.59 10.77 17.98
N CYS A 45 2.37 11.26 18.19
CA CYS A 45 1.16 10.80 17.50
C CYS A 45 1.30 10.94 15.98
N HIS A 46 1.93 12.00 15.49
CA HIS A 46 2.19 12.18 14.06
C HIS A 46 3.11 11.10 13.49
N VAL A 47 4.19 10.77 14.20
CA VAL A 47 5.11 9.69 13.80
C VAL A 47 4.40 8.34 13.82
N MET A 48 3.59 8.08 14.84
CA MET A 48 2.80 6.84 14.94
C MET A 48 1.75 6.73 13.84
N ALA A 49 1.03 7.82 13.52
CA ALA A 49 0.08 7.83 12.42
C ALA A 49 0.75 7.45 11.09
N TYR A 50 1.95 7.98 10.81
CA TYR A 50 2.71 7.56 9.64
C TYR A 50 3.08 6.06 9.68
N ALA A 51 3.59 5.56 10.82
CA ALA A 51 3.97 4.15 10.96
C ALA A 51 2.77 3.23 10.71
N HIS A 52 1.60 3.64 11.18
CA HIS A 52 0.35 2.93 10.90
C HIS A 52 -0.03 2.95 9.42
N TRP A 53 0.09 4.10 8.75
CA TRP A 53 -0.15 4.24 7.32
C TRP A 53 0.76 3.31 6.50
N GLU A 54 2.08 3.46 6.62
CA GLU A 54 3.03 2.64 5.85
C GLU A 54 2.86 1.15 6.15
N GLY A 55 2.76 0.80 7.43
CA GLY A 55 2.63 -0.60 7.84
C GLY A 55 1.33 -1.25 7.34
N PHE A 56 0.22 -0.51 7.34
CA PHE A 56 -1.05 -1.07 6.88
C PHE A 56 -1.04 -1.28 5.36
N VAL A 57 -0.55 -0.29 4.59
CA VAL A 57 -0.46 -0.44 3.13
C VAL A 57 0.37 -1.66 2.76
N LYS A 58 1.55 -1.82 3.37
CA LYS A 58 2.43 -2.97 3.08
C LYS A 58 1.74 -4.30 3.42
N LEU A 59 1.17 -4.41 4.63
CA LEU A 59 0.44 -5.61 5.03
C LEU A 59 -0.73 -5.91 4.08
N ALA A 60 -1.54 -4.91 3.77
CA ALA A 60 -2.76 -5.10 3.00
C ALA A 60 -2.44 -5.60 1.58
N ILE A 61 -1.40 -5.02 0.95
CA ILE A 61 -0.92 -5.48 -0.35
C ILE A 61 -0.32 -6.89 -0.29
N GLU A 62 0.44 -7.23 0.75
CA GLU A 62 0.95 -8.60 0.94
C GLU A 62 -0.20 -9.61 1.06
N VAL A 63 -1.18 -9.34 1.91
CA VAL A 63 -2.35 -10.20 2.13
C VAL A 63 -3.15 -10.38 0.84
N TYR A 64 -3.31 -9.31 0.06
CA TYR A 64 -4.00 -9.37 -1.22
C TYR A 64 -3.26 -10.23 -2.25
N LEU A 65 -1.94 -10.06 -2.38
CA LEU A 65 -1.12 -10.86 -3.30
C LEU A 65 -1.08 -12.33 -2.85
N ASP A 66 -0.97 -12.61 -1.56
CA ASP A 66 -1.08 -13.97 -1.01
C ASP A 66 -2.42 -14.61 -1.44
N TYR A 67 -3.53 -13.88 -1.29
CA TYR A 67 -4.84 -14.34 -1.72
C TYR A 67 -4.87 -14.64 -3.23
N VAL A 68 -4.40 -13.73 -4.08
CA VAL A 68 -4.35 -13.96 -5.54
C VAL A 68 -3.47 -15.17 -5.90
N LEU A 69 -2.33 -15.35 -5.24
CA LEU A 69 -1.45 -16.51 -5.44
C LEU A 69 -2.14 -17.83 -5.09
N THR A 70 -2.94 -17.88 -4.02
CA THR A 70 -3.70 -19.08 -3.65
C THR A 70 -4.75 -19.49 -4.68
N ARG A 71 -5.14 -18.58 -5.60
CA ARG A 71 -6.07 -18.90 -6.70
C ARG A 71 -5.42 -19.74 -7.81
N GLY A 72 -4.08 -19.86 -7.84
CA GLY A 72 -3.37 -20.73 -8.78
C GLY A 72 -3.56 -20.35 -10.25
N LEU A 73 -3.77 -19.07 -10.52
CA LEU A 73 -4.11 -18.52 -11.84
C LEU A 73 -2.90 -18.43 -12.76
N ASN A 74 -3.16 -18.50 -14.07
CA ASN A 74 -2.14 -18.24 -15.08
C ASN A 74 -1.98 -16.72 -15.27
N VAL A 75 -0.78 -16.27 -15.62
CA VAL A 75 -0.45 -14.84 -15.82
C VAL A 75 -1.43 -14.17 -16.78
N GLY A 76 -1.74 -14.80 -17.92
CA GLY A 76 -2.62 -14.24 -18.96
C GLY A 76 -4.08 -14.08 -18.54
N SER A 77 -4.50 -14.69 -17.43
CA SER A 77 -5.86 -14.52 -16.87
C SER A 77 -5.97 -13.32 -15.91
N LEU A 78 -4.84 -12.77 -15.48
CA LEU A 78 -4.80 -11.65 -14.54
C LEU A 78 -4.80 -10.32 -15.31
N ASN A 79 -5.21 -9.24 -14.65
CA ASN A 79 -5.13 -7.91 -15.22
C ASN A 79 -3.68 -7.45 -15.46
N PHE A 80 -3.50 -6.40 -16.26
CA PHE A 80 -2.17 -5.96 -16.70
C PHE A 80 -1.24 -5.51 -15.58
N GLY A 81 -1.78 -5.05 -14.45
CA GLY A 81 -0.98 -4.71 -13.28
C GLY A 81 -0.22 -5.93 -12.77
N LEU A 82 -0.95 -7.01 -12.46
CA LEU A 82 -0.35 -8.26 -11.99
C LEU A 82 0.51 -8.94 -13.07
N GLN A 83 0.10 -8.90 -14.33
CA GLN A 83 0.94 -9.39 -15.44
C GLN A 83 2.30 -8.67 -15.46
N SER A 84 2.32 -7.35 -15.21
CA SER A 84 3.55 -6.55 -15.17
C SER A 84 4.54 -7.05 -14.12
N LEU A 85 4.04 -7.51 -12.96
CA LEU A 85 4.89 -8.06 -11.88
C LEU A 85 5.57 -9.34 -12.30
N ALA A 86 4.86 -10.22 -13.01
CA ALA A 86 5.48 -11.41 -13.55
C ALA A 86 6.62 -10.97 -14.47
N VAL A 87 6.34 -10.17 -15.51
CA VAL A 87 7.28 -9.92 -16.62
C VAL A 87 8.41 -8.94 -16.30
N ARG A 88 8.38 -8.27 -15.14
CA ARG A 88 9.39 -7.29 -14.69
C ARG A 88 10.83 -7.80 -14.78
N THR A 89 11.12 -8.99 -14.25
CA THR A 89 12.48 -9.53 -14.21
C THR A 89 13.01 -9.86 -15.61
N PRO A 90 12.27 -10.62 -16.46
CA PRO A 90 12.66 -10.82 -17.87
C PRO A 90 12.89 -9.52 -18.63
N MET A 91 12.01 -8.52 -18.47
CA MET A 91 12.16 -7.23 -19.16
C MET A 91 13.43 -6.49 -18.73
N ARG A 92 13.80 -6.55 -17.45
CA ARG A 92 15.06 -5.98 -16.95
C ARG A 92 16.30 -6.71 -17.48
N LEU A 93 16.20 -8.00 -17.77
CA LEU A 93 17.29 -8.75 -18.40
C LEU A 93 17.39 -8.50 -19.90
N ALA A 94 16.29 -8.08 -20.53
CA ALA A 94 16.23 -7.79 -21.97
C ALA A 94 16.86 -6.44 -22.37
N THR A 95 17.27 -5.60 -21.42
CA THR A 95 17.80 -4.25 -21.68
C THR A 95 19.19 -4.25 -22.31
N GLU A 96 19.20 -4.24 -23.64
CA GLU A 96 20.11 -3.44 -24.45
C GLU A 96 19.28 -2.39 -25.22
N PRO A 97 19.84 -1.20 -25.55
CA PRO A 97 19.12 -0.13 -26.23
C PRO A 97 18.79 -0.41 -27.71
N ASP A 98 19.12 -1.59 -28.24
CA ASP A 98 18.82 -1.95 -29.62
C ASP A 98 17.32 -2.25 -29.80
N ARG A 99 16.69 -1.53 -30.73
CA ARG A 99 15.25 -1.58 -31.04
C ARG A 99 14.97 -2.32 -32.35
N SER A 100 15.84 -3.26 -32.71
CA SER A 100 15.66 -4.11 -33.89
C SER A 100 14.31 -4.85 -33.85
N ILE A 101 13.73 -5.09 -35.04
CA ILE A 101 12.43 -5.76 -35.18
C ILE A 101 12.49 -7.17 -34.58
N GLU A 102 13.62 -7.84 -34.72
CA GLU A 102 13.92 -9.15 -34.16
C GLU A 102 13.80 -9.13 -32.63
N ARG A 103 14.38 -8.12 -31.97
CA ARG A 103 14.32 -7.97 -30.50
C ARG A 103 12.90 -7.71 -30.02
N ILE A 104 12.13 -6.90 -30.76
CA ILE A 104 10.71 -6.66 -30.46
C ILE A 104 9.92 -7.98 -30.61
N ALA A 105 10.17 -8.75 -31.67
CA ALA A 105 9.52 -10.04 -31.87
C ALA A 105 9.87 -11.06 -30.76
N ASP A 106 11.12 -11.09 -30.32
CA ASP A 106 11.56 -11.96 -29.22
C ASP A 106 10.92 -11.55 -27.88
N LEU A 107 10.78 -10.25 -27.62
CA LEU A 107 10.04 -9.75 -26.46
C LEU A 107 8.57 -10.17 -26.52
N LEU A 108 7.91 -10.03 -27.67
CA LEU A 108 6.52 -10.45 -27.84
C LEU A 108 6.34 -11.96 -27.63
N LYS A 109 7.23 -12.80 -28.16
CA LYS A 109 7.22 -14.25 -27.91
C LYS A 109 7.43 -14.57 -26.43
N LEU A 110 8.34 -13.85 -25.77
CA LEU A 110 8.56 -14.00 -24.35
C LEU A 110 7.30 -13.67 -23.56
N LEU A 111 6.65 -12.53 -23.85
CA LEU A 111 5.41 -12.14 -23.19
C LEU A 111 4.27 -13.12 -23.46
N ASP A 112 4.12 -13.59 -24.70
CA ASP A 112 3.09 -14.55 -25.10
C ASP A 112 3.26 -15.90 -24.40
N GLY A 113 4.46 -16.48 -24.40
CA GLY A 113 4.74 -17.76 -23.74
C GLY A 113 4.42 -17.72 -22.23
N ARG A 114 4.66 -16.56 -21.61
CA ARG A 114 4.44 -16.30 -20.19
C ARG A 114 2.98 -16.25 -19.80
N THR A 115 2.07 -15.96 -20.72
CA THR A 115 0.61 -15.90 -20.43
C THR A 115 0.08 -17.22 -19.88
N THR A 116 0.69 -18.34 -20.27
CA THR A 116 0.29 -19.69 -19.86
C THR A 116 0.95 -20.16 -18.56
N GLU A 117 1.96 -19.44 -18.06
CA GLU A 117 2.65 -19.77 -16.82
C GLU A 117 1.78 -19.43 -15.61
N ARG A 118 1.97 -20.16 -14.50
CA ARG A 118 1.36 -19.80 -13.22
C ARG A 118 1.91 -18.48 -12.73
N PHE A 119 1.03 -17.63 -12.22
CA PHE A 119 1.44 -16.39 -11.56
C PHE A 119 2.15 -16.72 -10.25
N VAL A 120 3.41 -16.31 -10.17
CA VAL A 120 4.27 -16.50 -8.99
C VAL A 120 5.09 -15.24 -8.77
N VAL A 121 4.97 -14.66 -7.58
CA VAL A 121 5.75 -13.50 -7.11
C VAL A 121 6.06 -13.68 -5.62
N SER A 122 6.99 -12.89 -5.09
CA SER A 122 7.23 -12.76 -3.65
C SER A 122 6.52 -11.49 -3.16
N PRO A 123 5.36 -11.58 -2.47
CA PRO A 123 4.62 -10.39 -2.01
C PRO A 123 5.47 -9.45 -1.17
N HIS A 124 6.29 -10.02 -0.28
CA HIS A 124 7.23 -9.28 0.55
C HIS A 124 8.19 -8.41 -0.28
N ASP A 125 8.76 -8.95 -1.36
CA ASP A 125 9.69 -8.18 -2.22
C ASP A 125 8.98 -7.08 -3.02
N ILE A 126 7.66 -7.18 -3.23
CA ILE A 126 6.88 -6.15 -3.91
C ILE A 126 6.63 -4.96 -2.98
N VAL A 127 6.34 -5.21 -1.70
CA VAL A 127 6.04 -4.14 -0.74
C VAL A 127 7.28 -3.54 -0.08
N GLN A 128 8.48 -4.07 -0.39
CA GLN A 128 9.77 -3.47 -0.04
C GLN A 128 10.02 -2.18 -0.84
N THR A 129 9.30 -1.13 -0.45
CA THR A 129 9.46 0.22 -0.96
C THR A 129 10.03 1.15 0.11
N GLY A 130 10.55 2.30 -0.33
CA GLY A 130 10.84 3.41 0.56
C GLY A 130 9.58 4.01 1.20
N ASN A 131 9.66 5.28 1.60
CA ASN A 131 8.54 5.98 2.23
C ASN A 131 7.24 5.81 1.45
N MET A 132 6.14 5.52 2.16
CA MET A 132 4.81 5.37 1.56
C MET A 132 4.19 6.72 1.17
N THR A 133 4.78 7.37 0.18
CA THR A 133 4.26 8.58 -0.47
C THR A 133 3.06 8.26 -1.35
N ALA A 134 2.31 9.27 -1.79
CA ALA A 134 1.23 9.11 -2.75
C ALA A 134 1.72 8.48 -4.07
N GLY A 135 2.90 8.89 -4.55
CA GLY A 135 3.54 8.30 -5.72
C GLY A 135 3.90 6.82 -5.53
N THR A 136 4.41 6.47 -4.34
CA THR A 136 4.71 5.07 -3.98
C THR A 136 3.45 4.23 -3.89
N LEU A 137 2.39 4.74 -3.25
CA LEU A 137 1.08 4.08 -3.18
C LEU A 137 0.53 3.84 -4.60
N LYS A 138 0.52 4.87 -5.45
CA LYS A 138 0.02 4.77 -6.84
C LYS A 138 0.76 3.71 -7.64
N ALA A 139 2.09 3.67 -7.52
CA ALA A 139 2.90 2.66 -8.19
C ALA A 139 2.59 1.25 -7.68
N LEU A 140 2.50 1.07 -6.36
CA LEU A 140 2.17 -0.22 -5.76
C LEU A 140 0.78 -0.72 -6.19
N LEU A 141 -0.25 0.12 -6.08
CA LEU A 141 -1.61 -0.23 -6.51
C LEU A 141 -1.64 -0.62 -7.99
N GLY A 142 -1.01 0.18 -8.86
CA GLY A 142 -0.91 -0.15 -10.28
C GLY A 142 -0.21 -1.48 -10.55
N CYS A 143 0.89 -1.77 -9.85
CA CYS A 143 1.59 -3.04 -9.97
C CYS A 143 0.76 -4.24 -9.49
N VAL A 144 -0.13 -4.08 -8.52
CA VAL A 144 -1.00 -5.18 -8.06
C VAL A 144 -2.37 -5.19 -8.74
N GLY A 145 -2.56 -4.37 -9.78
CA GLY A 145 -3.80 -4.35 -10.53
C GLY A 145 -4.97 -3.68 -9.82
N LEU A 146 -4.70 -2.74 -8.91
CA LEU A 146 -5.68 -1.93 -8.21
C LEU A 146 -5.68 -0.49 -8.75
N GLU A 147 -6.86 0.12 -8.81
CA GLU A 147 -7.01 1.50 -9.27
C GLU A 147 -6.50 2.52 -8.23
N TYR A 148 -5.95 3.63 -8.69
CA TYR A 148 -5.64 4.77 -7.84
C TYR A 148 -6.87 5.69 -7.69
N LEU A 149 -7.70 5.38 -6.69
CA LEU A 149 -8.99 6.01 -6.45
C LEU A 149 -8.93 7.53 -6.18
N PRO A 150 -10.02 8.28 -6.45
CA PRO A 150 -10.12 9.71 -6.12
C PRO A 150 -9.88 10.04 -4.63
N ALA A 151 -10.19 9.11 -3.73
CA ALA A 151 -9.94 9.24 -2.30
C ALA A 151 -8.45 9.46 -1.97
N TYR A 152 -7.54 8.87 -2.75
CA TYR A 152 -6.09 9.05 -2.65
C TYR A 152 -5.63 10.32 -3.37
N GLN A 153 -6.13 10.54 -4.59
CA GLN A 153 -5.79 11.70 -5.44
C GLN A 153 -6.06 13.03 -4.73
N THR A 154 -7.20 13.13 -4.05
CA THR A 154 -7.59 14.33 -3.29
C THR A 154 -6.75 14.55 -2.03
N ARG A 155 -5.98 13.53 -1.60
CA ARG A 155 -5.17 13.53 -0.37
C ARG A 155 -3.66 13.45 -0.62
N GLU A 156 -3.18 13.59 -1.86
CA GLU A 156 -1.75 13.48 -2.17
C GLU A 156 -0.89 14.45 -1.35
N LYS A 157 -1.29 15.72 -1.29
CA LYS A 157 -0.58 16.74 -0.47
C LYS A 157 -0.58 16.36 1.00
N PHE A 158 -1.67 15.78 1.50
CA PHE A 158 -1.75 15.30 2.88
C PHE A 158 -0.77 14.14 3.10
N ILE A 159 -0.78 13.11 2.25
CA ILE A 159 0.12 11.96 2.35
C ILE A 159 1.58 12.43 2.29
N ASP A 160 1.94 13.24 1.30
CA ASP A 160 3.34 13.57 1.03
C ASP A 160 3.89 14.62 2.00
N SER A 161 3.17 15.71 2.22
CA SER A 161 3.69 16.85 2.97
C SER A 161 3.37 16.77 4.46
N VAL A 162 2.19 16.24 4.79
CA VAL A 162 1.73 16.16 6.18
C VAL A 162 2.20 14.85 6.78
N VAL A 163 1.76 13.70 6.28
CA VAL A 163 2.06 12.38 6.85
C VAL A 163 3.55 12.05 6.70
N CYS A 164 4.06 11.93 5.47
CA CYS A 164 5.46 11.58 5.19
C CYS A 164 6.42 12.71 5.61
N GLY A 165 6.20 13.92 5.09
CA GLY A 165 7.12 15.04 5.23
C GLY A 165 7.34 15.48 6.68
N ARG A 166 6.26 15.65 7.46
CA ARG A 166 6.41 16.03 8.88
C ARG A 166 6.95 14.86 9.71
N ARG A 167 6.56 13.60 9.44
CA ARG A 167 7.17 12.43 10.11
C ARG A 167 8.68 12.44 9.92
N HIS A 168 9.15 12.64 8.69
CA HIS A 168 10.58 12.64 8.37
C HIS A 168 11.32 13.66 9.24
N ARG A 169 10.88 14.93 9.22
CA ARG A 169 11.48 15.99 10.05
C ARG A 169 11.48 15.64 11.55
N ILE A 170 10.32 15.23 12.09
CA ILE A 170 10.20 14.87 13.52
C ILE A 170 11.15 13.70 13.88
N ALA A 171 11.18 12.65 13.07
CA ALA A 171 12.01 11.46 13.32
C ALA A 171 13.52 11.75 13.21
N HIS A 172 13.91 12.75 12.42
CA HIS A 172 15.29 13.24 12.35
C HIS A 172 15.64 14.29 13.42
N GLY A 173 14.74 14.55 14.37
CA GLY A 173 14.98 15.45 15.49
C GLY A 173 14.75 16.93 15.18
N GLU A 174 14.23 17.26 13.99
CA GLU A 174 13.82 18.63 13.69
C GLU A 174 12.56 18.97 14.47
N TRP A 175 12.60 20.09 15.19
CA TRP A 175 11.43 20.58 15.89
C TRP A 175 10.34 20.97 14.88
N GLN A 176 9.11 20.52 15.14
CA GLN A 176 7.93 20.86 14.33
C GLN A 176 6.81 21.37 15.24
N PRO A 177 6.15 22.50 14.89
CA PRO A 177 4.98 22.97 15.62
C PRO A 177 3.77 22.12 15.24
N ILE A 178 3.45 21.12 16.05
CA ILE A 178 2.28 20.25 15.87
C ILE A 178 1.35 20.47 17.06
N SER A 179 0.16 21.03 16.80
CA SER A 179 -0.85 21.16 17.83
C SER A 179 -1.51 19.81 18.12
N GLY A 180 -2.18 19.68 19.28
CA GLY A 180 -2.99 18.50 19.55
C GLY A 180 -4.10 18.29 18.51
N ASP A 181 -4.61 19.37 17.92
CA ASP A 181 -5.66 19.33 16.91
C ASP A 181 -5.13 18.80 15.57
N ASP A 182 -3.93 19.25 15.17
CA ASP A 182 -3.21 18.68 14.02
C ASP A 182 -2.98 17.17 14.20
N ALA A 183 -2.55 16.75 15.39
CA ALA A 183 -2.30 15.34 15.69
C ALA A 183 -3.58 14.50 15.58
N ARG A 184 -4.72 15.00 16.10
CA ARG A 184 -6.02 14.32 15.95
C ARG A 184 -6.47 14.23 14.51
N ALA A 185 -6.32 15.30 13.74
CA ALA A 185 -6.70 15.33 12.33
C ALA A 185 -5.89 14.31 11.52
N VAL A 186 -4.56 14.34 11.63
CA VAL A 186 -3.66 13.41 10.93
C VAL A 186 -3.96 11.95 11.29
N ALA A 187 -4.14 11.67 12.58
CA ALA A 187 -4.50 10.34 13.06
C ALA A 187 -5.83 9.83 12.48
N GLY A 188 -6.84 10.69 12.44
CA GLY A 188 -8.14 10.38 11.86
C GLY A 188 -8.06 10.13 10.35
N ASP A 189 -7.41 11.04 9.62
CA ASP A 189 -7.29 10.96 8.16
C ASP A 189 -6.47 9.76 7.70
N VAL A 190 -5.44 9.35 8.46
CA VAL A 190 -4.71 8.10 8.21
C VAL A 190 -5.62 6.89 8.35
N LEU A 191 -6.46 6.83 9.40
CA LEU A 191 -7.38 5.71 9.57
C LEU A 191 -8.42 5.63 8.44
N VAL A 192 -8.86 6.78 7.91
CA VAL A 192 -9.73 6.84 6.74
C VAL A 192 -9.02 6.26 5.51
N LEU A 193 -7.77 6.66 5.25
CA LEU A 193 -6.98 6.11 4.14
C LEU A 193 -6.74 4.60 4.27
N CYS A 194 -6.50 4.10 5.48
CA CYS A 194 -6.36 2.67 5.73
C CYS A 194 -7.69 1.92 5.49
N ALA A 195 -8.80 2.48 5.95
CA ALA A 195 -10.13 1.89 5.72
C ALA A 195 -10.49 1.85 4.22
N GLU A 196 -10.17 2.91 3.48
CA GLU A 196 -10.38 2.96 2.02
C GLU A 196 -9.62 1.84 1.30
N LEU A 197 -8.33 1.67 1.61
CA LEU A 197 -7.53 0.60 1.02
C LEU A 197 -8.04 -0.79 1.40
N ASN A 198 -8.45 -0.96 2.67
CA ASN A 198 -9.04 -2.20 3.14
C ASN A 198 -10.28 -2.57 2.32
N GLU A 199 -11.23 -1.64 2.21
CA GLU A 199 -12.48 -1.84 1.45
C GLU A 199 -12.20 -2.10 -0.03
N GLN A 200 -11.26 -1.34 -0.62
CA GLN A 200 -10.86 -1.54 -2.01
C GLN A 200 -10.33 -2.96 -2.26
N ILE A 201 -9.46 -3.48 -1.38
CA ILE A 201 -8.89 -4.82 -1.52
C ILE A 201 -9.95 -5.90 -1.33
N GLN A 202 -10.81 -5.76 -0.32
CA GLN A 202 -11.90 -6.71 -0.10
C GLN A 202 -12.86 -6.75 -1.29
N THR A 203 -13.20 -5.58 -1.84
CA THR A 203 -14.02 -5.44 -3.05
C THR A 203 -13.35 -6.12 -4.24
N ALA A 204 -12.06 -5.85 -4.48
CA ALA A 204 -11.31 -6.48 -5.56
C ALA A 204 -11.25 -8.01 -5.43
N ALA A 205 -11.10 -8.51 -4.21
CA ALA A 205 -11.07 -9.94 -3.92
C ALA A 205 -12.45 -10.61 -4.10
N ALA A 206 -13.52 -9.95 -3.70
CA ALA A 206 -14.90 -10.44 -3.76
C ALA A 206 -15.46 -10.45 -5.20
N TYR A 207 -15.15 -9.41 -5.98
CA TYR A 207 -15.59 -9.28 -7.38
C TYR A 207 -14.55 -9.76 -8.40
N GLU A 208 -13.44 -10.32 -7.92
CA GLU A 208 -12.36 -10.86 -8.75
C GLU A 208 -11.81 -9.87 -9.80
N THR A 209 -11.72 -8.59 -9.46
CA THR A 209 -11.23 -7.53 -10.38
C THR A 209 -9.74 -7.65 -10.72
N PHE A 210 -9.05 -8.61 -10.13
CA PHE A 210 -7.69 -9.03 -10.53
C PHE A 210 -7.68 -9.84 -11.81
N LEU A 211 -8.82 -10.32 -12.30
CA LEU A 211 -8.95 -10.99 -13.59
C LEU A 211 -9.02 -9.97 -14.74
N LEU A 212 -8.62 -10.40 -15.94
CA LEU A 212 -8.70 -9.63 -17.19
C LEU A 212 -10.10 -9.70 -17.81
#